data_AF-A0A5K3ETA6-F1
#
_entry.id   AF-A0A5K3ETA6-F1
#
_cell.length_a   1.000
_cell.length_b   1.000
_cell.length_c   1.000
_cell.angle_alpha   90.00
_cell.angle_beta   90.00
_cell.angle_gamma   90.00
#
_symmetry.space_group_name_H-M   'P 1'
#
loop_
_entity.id
_entity.type
_entity.pdbx_description
1 polymer ?
#
loop_
_entity_poly.entity_id
_entity_poly.type
_entity_poly.pdbx_seq_one_letter_code
_entity_poly.pdbx_strand_id
1 'polypeptide(L)'
;REPTAFYSNPILRQTTAVDLWAVGVIFLSFLTGRYPFIKVEDDLEVLHSFSHLLGYERMQQGAHSVGKRILIDPRPPPLGDKETPLAYMKKRLIAMRKAERKLISLPPSMRTNTSTDSPTVIALSNTHHFPSAAYDLCARLLEPVPSRRITAEEAVRHPYIRGTSAKPNITSST
;
A
#
# COMPACT_ATOMS: atom_id res chain seq x y z
N ARG A 1 31.03 40.40 -4.68
CA ARG A 1 31.08 38.94 -4.96
C ARG A 1 29.99 38.30 -4.11
N GLU A 2 28.80 38.16 -4.69
CA GLU A 2 27.59 37.63 -4.05
C GLU A 2 27.65 36.08 -3.97
N PRO A 3 27.19 35.43 -2.89
CA PRO A 3 27.22 33.99 -2.73
C PRO A 3 26.02 33.31 -3.41
N THR A 4 26.25 32.67 -4.55
CA THR A 4 25.28 31.89 -5.35
C THR A 4 24.88 30.54 -4.71
N ALA A 5 24.83 30.41 -3.38
CA ALA A 5 24.66 29.11 -2.71
C ALA A 5 23.35 28.94 -1.92
N PHE A 6 22.41 29.89 -1.95
CA PHE A 6 21.19 29.83 -1.13
C PHE A 6 19.87 29.53 -1.86
N TYR A 7 19.89 29.25 -3.17
CA TYR A 7 18.68 28.90 -3.93
C TYR A 7 18.72 27.50 -4.53
N SER A 8 19.27 26.51 -3.82
CA SER A 8 18.85 25.12 -4.05
C SER A 8 17.60 24.87 -3.21
N ASN A 9 16.47 25.43 -3.64
CA ASN A 9 15.19 25.19 -2.98
C ASN A 9 14.88 23.68 -3.11
N PRO A 10 14.98 22.84 -2.06
CA PRO A 10 14.91 21.38 -2.19
C PRO A 10 13.47 20.87 -2.40
N ILE A 11 12.52 21.78 -2.52
CA ILE A 11 11.12 21.58 -2.11
C ILE A 11 10.35 20.59 -2.99
N LEU A 12 10.83 20.20 -4.18
CA LEU A 12 10.11 19.26 -5.05
C LEU A 12 11.04 18.35 -5.85
N ARG A 13 11.98 17.64 -5.22
CA ARG A 13 12.54 16.45 -5.87
C ARG A 13 11.47 15.35 -5.89
N GLN A 14 10.50 15.48 -6.79
CA GLN A 14 9.67 14.37 -7.23
C GLN A 14 10.62 13.33 -7.81
N THR A 15 10.87 12.31 -7.02
CA THR A 15 11.68 11.17 -7.41
C THR A 15 10.75 10.06 -7.89
N THR A 16 11.32 9.05 -8.53
CA THR A 16 10.65 7.79 -8.83
C THR A 16 10.02 7.13 -7.60
N ALA A 17 10.35 7.58 -6.38
CA ALA A 17 9.68 7.17 -5.15
C ALA A 17 8.18 7.49 -5.17
N VAL A 18 7.71 8.56 -5.84
CA VAL A 18 6.28 8.87 -5.95
C VAL A 18 5.54 7.81 -6.77
N ASP A 19 6.15 7.33 -7.85
CA ASP A 19 5.57 6.25 -8.65
C ASP A 19 5.47 4.95 -7.83
N LEU A 20 6.49 4.66 -7.02
CA LEU A 20 6.50 3.51 -6.11
C LEU A 20 5.44 3.61 -5.02
N TRP A 21 5.14 4.83 -4.54
CA TRP A 21 4.01 5.05 -3.65
C TRP A 21 2.69 4.75 -4.35
N ALA A 22 2.49 5.25 -5.57
CA ALA A 22 1.29 4.96 -6.36
C ALA A 22 1.11 3.46 -6.62
N VAL A 23 2.19 2.73 -6.92
CA VAL A 23 2.19 1.26 -7.00
C VAL A 23 1.75 0.63 -5.68
N GLY A 24 2.21 1.16 -4.54
CA GLY A 24 1.74 0.76 -3.21
C GLY A 24 0.23 0.96 -3.02
N VAL A 25 -0.32 2.10 -3.45
CA VAL A 25 -1.76 2.39 -3.37
C VAL A 25 -2.58 1.44 -4.25
N ILE A 26 -2.11 1.15 -5.47
CA ILE A 26 -2.73 0.14 -6.34
C ILE A 26 -2.69 -1.24 -5.65
N PHE A 27 -1.57 -1.58 -5.04
CA PHE A 27 -1.43 -2.86 -4.35
C PHE A 27 -2.35 -2.97 -3.12
N LEU A 28 -2.60 -1.87 -2.39
CA LEU A 28 -3.61 -1.82 -1.33
C LEU A 28 -5.00 -2.20 -1.84
N SER A 29 -5.38 -1.76 -3.03
CA SER A 29 -6.65 -2.14 -3.63
C SER A 29 -6.75 -3.65 -3.84
N PHE A 30 -5.68 -4.32 -4.25
CA PHE A 30 -5.65 -5.78 -4.35
C PHE A 30 -5.73 -6.46 -2.97
N LEU A 31 -4.92 -6.02 -2.00
CA LEU A 31 -4.86 -6.62 -0.66
C LEU A 31 -6.17 -6.47 0.11
N THR A 32 -6.82 -5.31 0.00
CA THR A 32 -8.07 -5.02 0.71
C THR A 32 -9.32 -5.39 -0.08
N GLY A 33 -9.20 -5.59 -1.40
CA GLY A 33 -10.35 -5.78 -2.28
C GLY A 33 -11.24 -4.53 -2.39
N ARG A 34 -10.69 -3.34 -2.12
CA ARG A 34 -11.40 -2.06 -2.23
C ARG A 34 -10.86 -1.23 -3.38
N TYR A 35 -11.74 -0.83 -4.28
CA TYR A 35 -11.42 0.12 -5.33
C TYR A 35 -12.56 1.12 -5.55
N PRO A 36 -12.28 2.43 -5.63
CA PRO A 36 -11.02 3.08 -5.23
C PRO A 36 -10.75 2.89 -3.73
N PHE A 37 -9.48 2.71 -3.33
CA PHE A 37 -9.12 2.46 -1.92
C PHE A 37 -9.52 3.63 -0.99
N ILE A 38 -9.25 4.85 -1.45
CA ILE A 38 -9.74 6.10 -0.85
C ILE A 38 -10.43 6.88 -1.95
N LYS A 39 -11.62 7.43 -1.69
CA LYS A 39 -12.26 8.39 -2.58
C LYS A 39 -11.57 9.73 -2.41
N VAL A 40 -11.00 10.26 -3.48
CA VAL A 40 -10.14 11.45 -3.48
C VAL A 40 -10.97 12.75 -3.49
N GLU A 41 -12.05 12.80 -2.71
CA GLU A 41 -12.88 14.02 -2.62
C GLU A 41 -12.20 15.08 -1.75
N ASP A 42 -11.29 14.67 -0.83
CA ASP A 42 -10.50 15.54 0.03
C ASP A 42 -9.10 14.94 0.30
N ASP A 43 -8.05 15.70 -0.01
CA ASP A 43 -6.65 15.32 0.27
C ASP A 43 -6.38 15.13 1.77
N LEU A 44 -7.12 15.85 2.64
CA LEU A 44 -7.01 15.71 4.09
C LEU A 44 -7.56 14.35 4.56
N GLU A 45 -8.66 13.87 3.97
CA GLU A 45 -9.20 12.53 4.25
C GLU A 45 -8.25 11.42 3.81
N VAL A 46 -7.57 11.62 2.68
CA VAL A 46 -6.50 10.73 2.21
C VAL A 46 -5.36 10.68 3.23
N LEU A 47 -4.87 11.84 3.67
CA LEU A 47 -3.79 11.94 4.65
C LEU A 47 -4.16 11.34 6.01
N HIS A 48 -5.40 11.59 6.44
CA HIS A 48 -5.96 11.05 7.67
C HIS A 48 -6.05 9.53 7.63
N SER A 49 -6.53 8.97 6.50
CA SER A 49 -6.61 7.54 6.25
C SER A 49 -5.24 6.86 6.28
N PHE A 50 -4.23 7.45 5.62
CA PHE A 50 -2.86 6.91 5.63
C PHE A 50 -2.19 7.02 7.00
N SER A 51 -2.45 8.09 7.75
CA SER A 51 -1.95 8.25 9.13
C SER A 51 -2.50 7.18 10.06
N HIS A 52 -3.75 6.79 9.86
CA HIS A 52 -4.33 5.65 10.58
C HIS A 52 -3.81 4.31 10.06
N LEU A 53 -3.55 4.15 8.75
CA LEU A 53 -3.13 2.87 8.17
C LEU A 53 -1.65 2.54 8.47
N LEU A 54 -0.77 3.52 8.30
CA LEU A 54 0.69 3.37 8.37
C LEU A 54 1.26 3.74 9.74
N GLY A 55 0.44 4.36 10.60
CA GLY A 55 0.80 4.89 11.91
C GLY A 55 1.18 6.38 11.84
N TYR A 56 0.68 7.15 12.80
CA TYR A 56 0.89 8.60 12.87
C TYR A 56 2.37 8.97 12.95
N GLU A 57 3.14 8.32 13.82
CA GLU A 57 4.58 8.62 13.99
C GLU A 57 5.37 8.47 12.69
N ARG A 58 5.07 7.43 11.90
CA ARG A 58 5.77 7.19 10.63
C ARG A 58 5.38 8.23 9.58
N MET A 59 4.08 8.56 9.49
CA MET A 59 3.62 9.63 8.61
C MET A 59 4.22 10.98 9.00
N GLN A 60 4.32 11.25 10.30
CA GLN A 60 4.95 12.46 10.83
C GLN A 60 6.43 12.53 10.47
N GLN A 61 7.18 11.42 10.56
CA GLN A 61 8.58 11.36 10.10
C GLN A 61 8.71 11.64 8.61
N GLY A 62 7.82 11.09 7.78
CA GLY A 62 7.74 11.37 6.35
C GLY A 62 7.54 12.86 6.08
N ALA A 63 6.57 13.49 6.75
CA ALA A 63 6.31 14.91 6.63
C ALA A 63 7.52 15.77 7.05
N HIS A 64 8.18 15.44 8.16
CA HIS A 64 9.38 16.16 8.60
C HIS A 64 10.53 16.06 7.58
N SER A 65 10.68 14.91 6.90
CA SER A 65 11.72 14.73 5.87
C SER A 65 11.57 15.68 4.66
N VAL A 66 10.37 16.23 4.46
CA VAL A 66 10.07 17.22 3.41
C VAL A 66 9.80 18.63 3.98
N GLY A 67 10.16 18.87 5.24
CA GLY A 67 9.99 20.17 5.90
C GLY A 67 8.54 20.52 6.25
N LYS A 68 7.67 19.52 6.42
CA LYS A 68 6.25 19.68 6.78
C LYS A 68 5.96 19.05 8.15
N ARG A 69 4.83 19.45 8.74
CA ARG A 69 4.32 18.89 10.01
C ARG A 69 2.85 18.52 9.82
N ILE A 70 2.49 17.28 10.16
CA ILE A 70 1.09 16.83 10.18
C ILE A 70 0.50 17.16 11.56
N LEU A 71 -0.75 17.60 11.58
CA LEU A 71 -1.55 17.81 12.78
C LEU A 71 -2.86 17.06 12.57
N ILE A 72 -3.16 16.08 13.43
CA ILE A 72 -4.39 15.28 13.36
C ILE A 72 -5.05 15.29 14.74
N ASP A 73 -6.34 15.60 14.74
CA ASP A 73 -7.20 15.62 15.93
C ASP A 73 -8.52 14.87 15.63
N PRO A 74 -8.86 13.80 16.37
CA PRO A 74 -8.10 13.20 17.46
C PRO A 74 -6.85 12.45 16.96
N ARG A 75 -5.75 12.54 17.73
CA ARG A 75 -4.51 11.83 17.39
C ARG A 75 -4.77 10.31 17.33
N PRO A 76 -4.31 9.61 16.28
CA PRO A 76 -4.47 8.17 16.18
C PRO A 76 -3.80 7.47 17.39
N PRO A 77 -4.35 6.35 17.89
CA PRO A 77 -3.75 5.62 18.99
C PRO A 77 -2.32 5.19 18.61
N PRO A 78 -1.35 5.34 19.52
CA PRO A 78 0.01 4.91 19.26
C PRO A 78 0.04 3.39 19.04
N LEU A 79 1.04 2.93 18.28
CA LEU A 79 1.32 1.49 18.20
C LEU A 79 1.65 1.01 19.62
N GLY A 80 1.12 -0.15 20.02
CA GLY A 80 1.44 -0.73 21.32
C GLY A 80 2.92 -1.10 21.41
N ASP A 81 3.48 -1.10 22.62
CA ASP A 81 4.94 -1.24 22.87
C ASP A 81 5.61 -2.47 22.23
N LYS A 82 4.84 -3.51 21.89
CA LYS A 82 5.33 -4.76 21.29
C LYS A 82 4.93 -4.96 19.83
N GLU A 83 4.17 -4.04 19.23
CA GLU A 83 3.63 -4.19 17.88
C GLU A 83 4.55 -3.54 16.84
N THR A 84 5.02 -4.33 15.87
CA THR A 84 5.81 -3.79 14.76
C THR A 84 4.92 -3.06 13.74
N PRO A 85 5.43 -2.05 13.01
CA PRO A 85 4.66 -1.36 11.97
C PRO A 85 4.08 -2.32 10.91
N LEU A 86 4.83 -3.37 10.57
CA LEU A 86 4.37 -4.40 9.64
C LEU A 86 3.21 -5.22 10.22
N ALA A 87 3.31 -5.63 11.50
CA ALA A 87 2.24 -6.37 12.16
C ALA A 87 0.95 -5.53 12.26
N TYR A 88 1.09 -4.26 12.63
CA TYR A 88 0.00 -3.29 12.70
C TYR A 88 -0.70 -3.13 11.34
N MET A 89 0.07 -2.82 10.29
CA MET A 89 -0.45 -2.64 8.94
C MET A 89 -1.12 -3.93 8.43
N LYS A 90 -0.48 -5.09 8.61
CA LYS A 90 -1.04 -6.39 8.22
C LYS A 90 -2.40 -6.65 8.88
N LYS A 91 -2.50 -6.44 10.20
CA LYS A 91 -3.75 -6.62 10.96
C LYS A 91 -4.86 -5.72 10.41
N ARG A 92 -4.54 -4.46 10.11
CA ARG A 92 -5.48 -3.48 9.53
C ARG A 92 -5.93 -3.88 8.14
N LEU A 93 -5.02 -4.28 7.25
CA LEU A 93 -5.38 -4.71 5.89
C LEU A 93 -6.27 -5.96 5.87
N ILE A 94 -6.01 -6.93 6.76
CA ILE A 94 -6.87 -8.11 6.92
C ILE A 94 -8.26 -7.71 7.41
N ALA A 95 -8.33 -6.85 8.44
CA ALA A 95 -9.62 -6.36 8.95
C ALA A 95 -10.40 -5.59 7.88
N MET A 96 -9.70 -4.75 7.11
CA MET A 96 -10.26 -4.03 5.98
C MET A 96 -10.85 -4.99 4.95
N ARG A 97 -10.09 -6.01 4.51
CA ARG A 97 -10.58 -7.00 3.57
C ARG A 97 -11.81 -7.74 4.08
N LYS A 98 -11.80 -8.20 5.33
CA LYS A 98 -12.93 -8.91 5.95
C LYS A 98 -14.20 -8.05 6.04
N ALA A 99 -14.03 -6.75 6.30
CA ALA A 99 -15.15 -5.81 6.33
C ALA A 99 -15.72 -5.51 4.93
N GLU A 100 -15.01 -5.88 3.86
CA GLU A 100 -15.49 -5.70 2.50
C GLU A 100 -16.54 -6.76 2.17
N ARG A 101 -17.80 -6.30 2.09
CA ARG A 101 -18.98 -7.12 1.79
C ARG A 101 -19.33 -7.09 0.31
N LYS A 102 -18.86 -6.09 -0.44
CA LYS A 102 -19.00 -6.05 -1.88
C LYS A 102 -17.81 -6.79 -2.47
N LEU A 103 -18.03 -7.98 -3.03
CA LEU A 103 -17.05 -8.54 -3.96
C LEU A 103 -16.73 -7.43 -4.97
N ILE A 104 -15.44 -7.17 -5.21
CA ILE A 104 -14.97 -6.18 -6.19
C ILE A 104 -15.86 -6.34 -7.40
N SER A 105 -16.69 -5.33 -7.68
CA SER A 105 -17.41 -5.29 -8.94
C SER A 105 -16.35 -5.41 -10.01
N LEU A 106 -16.51 -6.40 -10.90
CA LEU A 106 -15.60 -6.65 -12.00
C LEU A 106 -15.17 -5.31 -12.60
N PRO A 107 -13.87 -5.11 -12.92
CA PRO A 107 -13.48 -3.96 -13.74
C PRO A 107 -14.47 -3.83 -14.90
N PRO A 108 -14.89 -2.62 -15.31
CA PRO A 108 -15.75 -2.46 -16.47
C PRO A 108 -15.12 -3.24 -17.62
N SER A 109 -15.69 -4.40 -17.94
CA SER A 109 -15.10 -5.29 -18.92
C SER A 109 -15.11 -4.52 -20.23
N MET A 110 -13.93 -4.30 -20.82
CA MET A 110 -13.88 -3.96 -22.24
C MET A 110 -14.48 -5.16 -22.97
N ARG A 111 -15.79 -5.07 -23.24
CA ARG A 111 -16.59 -6.10 -23.90
C ARG A 111 -16.00 -6.39 -25.28
N THR A 112 -15.12 -7.39 -25.36
CA THR A 112 -14.82 -8.06 -26.63
C THR A 112 -15.78 -9.23 -26.75
N ASN A 113 -16.66 -9.15 -27.74
CA ASN A 113 -17.66 -10.16 -28.09
C ASN A 113 -17.01 -11.53 -28.31
N THR A 114 -16.93 -12.37 -27.29
CA THR A 114 -16.71 -13.81 -27.46
C THR A 114 -17.63 -14.55 -26.50
N SER A 115 -18.63 -15.17 -27.11
CA SER A 115 -19.67 -15.94 -26.45
C SER A 115 -19.12 -17.31 -26.08
N THR A 116 -18.66 -17.48 -24.84
CA THR A 116 -18.56 -18.79 -24.17
C THR A 116 -18.64 -18.59 -22.67
N ASP A 117 -19.48 -19.41 -22.04
CA ASP A 117 -19.93 -19.36 -20.67
C ASP A 117 -18.84 -19.34 -19.60
N SER A 118 -19.04 -18.43 -18.64
CA SER A 118 -18.66 -18.41 -17.22
C SER A 118 -18.00 -17.07 -16.91
N PRO A 119 -18.58 -16.22 -16.03
CA PRO A 119 -17.81 -15.10 -15.50
C PRO A 119 -16.66 -15.72 -14.71
N THR A 120 -15.43 -15.66 -15.24
CA THR A 120 -14.26 -16.01 -14.43
C THR A 120 -14.21 -14.99 -13.31
N VAL A 121 -14.73 -15.36 -12.13
CA VAL A 121 -14.69 -14.53 -10.94
C VAL A 121 -13.24 -14.49 -10.47
N ILE A 122 -12.43 -13.59 -11.03
CA ILE A 122 -11.06 -13.28 -10.56
C ILE A 122 -11.15 -12.34 -9.35
N ALA A 123 -12.13 -12.54 -8.47
CA ALA A 123 -12.26 -11.78 -7.23
C ALA A 123 -11.91 -12.72 -6.08
N LEU A 124 -10.75 -12.50 -5.48
CA LEU A 124 -10.33 -13.22 -4.27
C LEU A 124 -11.37 -12.99 -3.15
N SER A 125 -11.72 -14.05 -2.41
CA SER A 125 -12.64 -13.96 -1.27
C SER A 125 -12.22 -12.87 -0.26
N ASN A 126 -13.19 -12.28 0.45
CA ASN A 126 -12.92 -11.36 1.56
C ASN A 126 -12.22 -12.05 2.76
N THR A 127 -12.24 -13.38 2.81
CA THR A 127 -11.50 -14.21 3.76
C THR A 127 -10.12 -14.65 3.25
N HIS A 128 -9.73 -14.27 2.03
CA HIS A 128 -8.42 -14.62 1.49
C HIS A 128 -7.29 -13.97 2.31
N HIS A 129 -6.30 -14.77 2.69
CA HIS A 129 -5.12 -14.32 3.41
C HIS A 129 -3.90 -14.39 2.47
N PHE A 130 -3.26 -13.24 2.27
CA PHE A 130 -2.05 -13.16 1.47
C PHE A 130 -0.83 -13.65 2.28
N PRO A 131 0.25 -14.10 1.61
CA PRO A 131 1.50 -14.43 2.31
C PRO A 131 2.07 -13.20 3.03
N SER A 132 2.85 -13.41 4.10
CA SER A 132 3.51 -12.33 4.85
C SER A 132 4.33 -11.41 3.96
N ALA A 133 5.00 -11.97 2.95
CA ALA A 133 5.79 -11.23 1.96
C ALA A 133 4.95 -10.20 1.16
N ALA A 134 3.65 -10.43 0.96
CA ALA A 134 2.77 -9.45 0.30
C ALA A 134 2.65 -8.17 1.14
N TYR A 135 2.41 -8.34 2.45
CA TYR A 135 2.30 -7.23 3.39
C TYR A 135 3.64 -6.52 3.58
N ASP A 136 4.76 -7.27 3.58
CA ASP A 136 6.11 -6.68 3.65
C ASP A 136 6.39 -5.77 2.44
N LEU A 137 6.13 -6.27 1.23
CA LEU A 137 6.30 -5.48 0.01
C LEU A 137 5.43 -4.22 0.04
N CYS A 138 4.17 -4.35 0.43
CA CYS A 138 3.24 -3.22 0.52
C CYS A 138 3.71 -2.18 1.54
N ALA A 139 4.22 -2.61 2.70
CA ALA A 139 4.77 -1.72 3.71
C ALA A 139 6.01 -0.95 3.23
N ARG A 140 6.85 -1.59 2.40
CA ARG A 140 8.04 -0.97 1.80
C ARG A 140 7.71 0.01 0.66
N LEU A 141 6.68 -0.30 -0.14
CA LEU A 141 6.16 0.60 -1.18
C LEU A 141 5.52 1.85 -0.56
N LEU A 142 4.83 1.67 0.58
CA LEU A 142 4.17 2.73 1.34
C LEU A 142 5.02 3.26 2.49
N GLU A 143 6.34 3.24 2.36
CA GLU A 143 7.23 3.90 3.32
C GLU A 143 7.03 5.43 3.23
N PRO A 144 6.59 6.10 4.32
CA PRO A 144 6.31 7.54 4.29
C PRO A 144 7.53 8.40 4.01
N VAL A 145 8.72 7.98 4.44
CA VAL A 145 9.97 8.71 4.19
C VAL A 145 10.48 8.37 2.78
N PRO A 146 10.49 9.30 1.81
CA PRO A 146 10.80 8.97 0.42
C PRO A 146 12.18 8.33 0.21
N SER A 147 13.19 8.74 1.00
CA SER A 147 14.56 8.20 0.91
C SER A 147 14.71 6.78 1.46
N ARG A 148 13.73 6.29 2.25
CA ARG A 148 13.71 4.93 2.81
C ARG A 148 12.80 3.99 2.02
N ARG A 149 12.06 4.52 1.05
CA ARG A 149 11.13 3.77 0.21
C ARG A 149 11.89 2.85 -0.73
N ILE A 150 11.36 1.64 -0.91
CA ILE A 150 11.94 0.65 -1.82
C ILE A 150 11.96 1.20 -3.25
N THR A 151 13.03 0.90 -3.98
CA THR A 151 13.16 1.22 -5.41
C THR A 151 12.47 0.16 -6.28
N ALA A 152 12.19 0.49 -7.55
CA ALA A 152 11.63 -0.49 -8.49
C ALA A 152 12.52 -1.73 -8.64
N GLU A 153 13.84 -1.52 -8.67
CA GLU A 153 14.83 -2.57 -8.84
C GLU A 153 14.82 -3.54 -7.64
N GLU A 154 14.72 -3.02 -6.42
CA GLU A 154 14.58 -3.82 -5.21
C GLU A 154 13.21 -4.51 -5.13
N ALA A 155 12.14 -3.82 -5.55
CA ALA A 155 10.78 -4.36 -5.52
C ALA A 155 10.63 -5.60 -6.43
N VAL A 156 11.22 -5.59 -7.63
CA VAL A 156 11.23 -6.75 -8.53
C VAL A 156 12.00 -7.93 -7.93
N ARG A 157 13.02 -7.66 -7.12
CA ARG A 157 13.77 -8.71 -6.40
C ARG A 157 13.09 -9.23 -5.15
N HIS A 158 12.01 -8.57 -4.70
CA HIS A 158 11.34 -8.90 -3.46
C HIS A 158 10.79 -10.34 -3.47
N PRO A 159 10.84 -11.09 -2.35
CA PRO A 159 10.37 -12.48 -2.28
C PRO A 159 8.92 -12.69 -2.75
N TYR A 160 8.07 -11.67 -2.61
CA TYR A 160 6.69 -11.71 -3.11
C TYR A 160 6.61 -11.73 -4.64
N ILE A 161 7.49 -10.99 -5.33
CA ILE A 161 7.48 -10.86 -6.81
C ILE A 161 8.27 -12.00 -7.46
N ARG A 162 9.46 -12.33 -6.94
CA ARG A 162 10.25 -13.45 -7.48
C ARG A 162 9.62 -14.82 -7.21
N GLY A 163 8.68 -14.88 -6.26
CA GLY A 163 8.21 -16.11 -5.65
C GLY A 163 9.26 -16.65 -4.69
N THR A 164 8.84 -17.05 -3.50
CA THR A 164 9.60 -18.07 -2.78
C THR A 164 9.40 -19.36 -3.58
N SER A 165 10.46 -20.13 -3.88
CA SER A 165 10.31 -21.47 -4.43
C SER A 165 9.69 -22.43 -3.40
N ALA A 166 8.47 -22.15 -2.95
CA ALA A 166 7.64 -23.09 -2.21
C ALA A 166 6.91 -23.92 -3.27
N LYS A 167 7.45 -25.10 -3.57
CA LYS A 167 6.77 -26.12 -4.39
C LYS A 167 5.34 -26.30 -3.85
N PRO A 168 4.30 -26.27 -4.69
CA PRO A 168 2.98 -26.64 -4.23
C PRO A 168 3.01 -28.13 -3.87
N ASN A 169 2.94 -28.45 -2.57
CA ASN A 169 2.64 -29.80 -2.12
C ASN A 169 1.19 -30.10 -2.52
N ILE A 170 1.00 -30.52 -3.77
CA ILE A 170 -0.18 -31.25 -4.20
C ILE A 170 -0.01 -32.64 -3.60
N THR A 171 -0.45 -32.83 -2.36
CA THR A 171 -0.70 -34.17 -1.85
C THR A 171 -1.98 -34.66 -2.52
N SER A 172 -1.82 -35.32 -3.67
CA SER A 172 -2.79 -36.26 -4.19
C SER A 172 -2.80 -37.47 -3.26
N SER A 173 -3.69 -37.49 -2.27
CA SER A 173 -4.03 -38.72 -1.56
C SER A 173 -5.16 -39.41 -2.32
N THR A 174 -4.77 -40.52 -2.94
CA THR A 174 -5.58 -41.62 -3.48
C THR A 174 -6.56 -42.17 -2.44
#